data_AF-A0A7X9DMK3-F1
#
_entry.id   AF-A0A7X9DMK3-F1
#
_cell.length_a   1.000
_cell.length_b   1.000
_cell.length_c   1.000
_cell.angle_alpha   90.00
_cell.angle_beta   90.00
_cell.angle_gamma   90.00
#
_symmetry.space_group_name_H-M   'P 1'
#
loop_
_entity.id
_entity.type
_entity.pdbx_description
1 polymer ?
#
loop_
_entity_poly.entity_id
_entity_poly.type
_entity_poly.pdbx_seq_one_letter_code
_entity_poly.pdbx_strand_id
1 'polypeptide(L)'
;KPIPYPYTREADVMWSKIVWRTIDLRQKMNLNLYYPLQTIGNRMNLVNLLLWGMDYEGLKVYDPYDENNEFKMETTKEEVDKRLGVRMDTILVEDPDNPGQMVKKISKITRNDLIQNVKQINIKEKWFFDKNYSTLQVRIIGICPVSITPRLDEQGNPTGDYRTIPLFWVYYPDARNLLASHEVFNRHNDAQNVSFDDLFMQRRFDSYIYRETNVYNNRLISSYARGVDALYESERIKNFIFNFEHDLWEY
;
A
#
# COMPACT_ATOMS: atom_id res chain seq x y z
N LYS A 1 18.58 -8.29 -6.84
CA LYS A 1 18.74 -6.97 -7.53
C LYS A 1 17.55 -6.79 -8.46
N PRO A 2 16.95 -5.59 -8.52
CA PRO A 2 15.74 -5.36 -9.30
C PRO A 2 16.02 -5.45 -10.80
N ILE A 3 15.07 -6.01 -11.56
CA ILE A 3 15.15 -6.05 -13.02
C ILE A 3 14.94 -4.64 -13.57
N PRO A 4 15.85 -4.07 -14.38
CA PRO A 4 15.67 -2.72 -14.88
C PRO A 4 14.41 -2.63 -15.75
N TYR A 5 13.68 -1.51 -15.65
CA TYR A 5 12.60 -1.25 -16.59
C TYR A 5 13.18 -1.07 -18.00
N PRO A 6 12.45 -1.48 -19.05
CA PRO A 6 12.83 -1.14 -20.42
C PRO A 6 12.92 0.38 -20.55
N TYR A 7 13.94 0.86 -21.25
CA TYR A 7 14.05 2.28 -21.57
C TYR A 7 12.90 2.65 -22.51
N THR A 8 12.10 3.63 -22.10
CA THR A 8 11.05 4.22 -22.94
C THR A 8 11.30 5.72 -23.00
N ARG A 9 11.43 6.24 -24.22
CA ARG A 9 11.53 7.68 -24.46
C ARG A 9 10.14 8.29 -24.31
N GLU A 10 10.04 9.44 -23.66
CA GLU A 10 8.74 10.11 -23.45
C GLU A 10 8.02 10.44 -24.77
N ALA A 11 8.76 10.72 -25.84
CA ALA A 11 8.22 10.96 -27.18
C ALA A 11 7.56 9.73 -27.83
N ASP A 12 7.90 8.52 -27.37
CA ASP A 12 7.37 7.26 -27.92
C ASP A 12 6.11 6.80 -27.17
N VAL A 13 5.69 7.55 -26.15
CA VAL A 13 4.46 7.31 -25.40
C VAL A 13 3.29 7.95 -26.13
N MET A 14 2.49 7.16 -26.85
CA MET A 14 1.32 7.66 -27.58
C MET A 14 0.16 8.01 -26.65
N TRP A 15 0.01 7.25 -25.58
CA TRP A 15 -1.07 7.39 -24.62
C TRP A 15 -0.57 7.04 -23.23
N SER A 16 -1.01 7.78 -22.22
CA SER A 16 -0.78 7.39 -20.84
C SER A 16 -1.94 7.78 -19.94
N LYS A 17 -2.18 6.96 -18.92
CA LYS A 17 -3.19 7.18 -17.90
C LYS A 17 -2.67 6.74 -16.54
N ILE A 18 -2.92 7.54 -15.52
CA ILE A 18 -2.58 7.19 -14.14
C ILE A 18 -3.81 6.61 -13.46
N VAL A 19 -3.61 5.52 -12.75
CA VAL A 19 -4.66 4.76 -12.06
C VAL A 19 -4.20 4.53 -10.62
N TRP A 20 -5.13 4.65 -9.68
CA TRP A 20 -4.91 4.24 -8.31
C TRP A 20 -5.74 3.01 -7.97
N ARG A 21 -5.05 2.03 -7.42
CA ARG A 21 -5.62 0.72 -7.08
C ARG A 21 -5.47 0.48 -5.59
N THR A 22 -6.41 -0.23 -5.01
CA THR A 22 -6.31 -0.74 -3.65
C THR A 22 -6.16 -2.25 -3.72
N ILE A 23 -5.09 -2.75 -3.11
CA ILE A 23 -4.89 -4.15 -2.78
C ILE A 23 -5.50 -4.38 -1.40
N ASP A 24 -6.47 -5.28 -1.31
CA ASP A 24 -6.99 -5.72 -0.02
C ASP A 24 -6.19 -6.91 0.49
N LEU A 25 -5.50 -6.73 1.62
CA LEU A 25 -4.64 -7.75 2.23
C LEU A 25 -5.42 -8.90 2.86
N ARG A 26 -6.75 -8.77 2.99
CA ARG A 26 -7.63 -9.85 3.49
C ARG A 26 -7.95 -10.88 2.39
N GLN A 27 -7.69 -10.55 1.13
CA GLN A 27 -7.92 -11.47 0.02
C GLN A 27 -6.85 -12.57 -0.01
N LYS A 28 -7.27 -13.80 -0.34
CA LYS A 28 -6.40 -14.99 -0.35
C LYS A 28 -5.19 -14.84 -1.28
N MET A 29 -5.32 -14.11 -2.38
CA MET A 29 -4.23 -13.85 -3.33
C MET A 29 -3.13 -12.96 -2.72
N ASN A 30 -3.51 -12.05 -1.82
CA ASN A 30 -2.64 -10.99 -1.28
C ASN A 30 -2.08 -11.31 0.11
N LEU A 31 -2.39 -12.49 0.66
CA LEU A 31 -1.93 -12.91 2.00
C LEU A 31 -0.40 -12.94 2.11
N ASN A 32 0.28 -13.18 0.99
CA ASN A 32 1.73 -13.14 0.87
C ASN A 32 2.34 -11.77 1.17
N LEU A 33 1.58 -10.67 0.98
CA LEU A 33 2.01 -9.32 1.34
C LEU A 33 1.74 -8.98 2.81
N TYR A 34 0.79 -9.68 3.44
CA TYR A 34 0.33 -9.42 4.80
C TYR A 34 1.07 -10.23 5.87
N TYR A 35 1.37 -11.49 5.57
CA TYR A 35 2.07 -12.39 6.46
C TYR A 35 3.59 -12.36 6.20
N PRO A 36 4.41 -12.59 7.24
CA PRO A 36 4.02 -12.87 8.63
C PRO A 36 3.68 -11.59 9.42
N LEU A 37 2.82 -11.70 10.44
CA LEU A 37 2.42 -10.56 11.28
C LEU A 37 3.56 -10.06 12.16
N GLN A 38 4.39 -10.99 12.64
CA GLN A 38 5.63 -10.72 13.34
C GLN A 38 6.78 -11.17 12.45
N THR A 39 7.91 -10.48 12.52
CA THR A 39 9.09 -10.85 11.74
C THR A 39 9.63 -12.20 12.24
N ILE A 40 9.87 -13.12 11.31
CA ILE A 40 10.40 -14.47 11.62
C ILE A 40 11.73 -14.61 10.90
N GLY A 41 12.83 -14.47 11.64
CA GLY A 41 14.17 -14.44 11.06
C GLY A 41 14.29 -13.30 10.05
N ASN A 42 14.53 -13.63 8.78
CA ASN A 42 14.62 -12.66 7.69
C ASN A 42 13.29 -12.43 6.93
N ARG A 43 12.21 -13.14 7.30
CA ARG A 43 10.90 -13.00 6.66
C ARG A 43 10.10 -11.90 7.35
N MET A 44 9.67 -10.93 6.57
CA MET A 44 8.88 -9.78 7.02
C MET A 44 7.76 -9.50 6.03
N ASN A 45 6.64 -8.95 6.52
CA ASN A 45 5.57 -8.49 5.64
C ASN A 45 5.97 -7.18 4.94
N LEU A 46 5.20 -6.79 3.92
CA LEU A 46 5.53 -5.60 3.12
C LEU A 46 5.59 -4.33 3.99
N VAL A 47 4.67 -4.19 4.94
CA VAL A 47 4.55 -2.98 5.77
C VAL A 47 5.76 -2.85 6.69
N ASN A 48 6.17 -3.94 7.33
CA ASN A 48 7.36 -4.02 8.16
C ASN A 48 8.61 -3.72 7.35
N LEU A 49 8.69 -4.25 6.13
CA LEU A 49 9.79 -3.99 5.23
C LEU A 49 9.91 -2.49 4.90
N LEU A 50 8.81 -1.82 4.57
CA LEU A 50 8.81 -0.39 4.28
C LEU A 50 9.18 0.45 5.52
N LEU A 51 8.68 0.08 6.70
CA LEU A 51 9.01 0.75 7.95
C LEU A 51 10.48 0.53 8.34
N TRP A 52 11.00 -0.68 8.14
CA TRP A 52 12.41 -1.01 8.35
C TRP A 52 13.31 -0.25 7.37
N GLY A 53 12.92 -0.17 6.09
CA GLY A 53 13.63 0.62 5.08
C GLY A 53 13.67 2.11 5.42
N MET A 54 12.56 2.65 5.94
CA MET A 54 12.51 4.03 6.45
C MET A 54 13.47 4.23 7.64
N ASP A 55 13.56 3.24 8.53
CA ASP A 55 14.37 3.36 9.73
C ASP A 55 15.87 3.23 9.50
N TYR A 56 16.28 2.22 8.74
CA TYR A 56 17.66 1.77 8.62
C TYR A 56 18.28 2.04 7.25
N GLU A 57 17.51 1.93 6.16
CA GLU A 57 18.03 2.16 4.80
C GLU A 57 17.86 3.62 4.32
N GLY A 58 17.20 4.47 5.10
CA GLY A 58 16.97 5.87 4.74
C GLY A 58 15.96 6.03 3.60
N LEU A 59 15.02 5.10 3.46
CA LEU A 59 13.94 5.19 2.47
C LEU A 59 13.12 6.46 2.70
N LYS A 60 12.98 7.25 1.63
CA LYS A 60 12.18 8.48 1.65
C LYS A 60 10.69 8.17 1.63
N VAL A 61 9.97 8.89 2.46
CA VAL A 61 8.55 8.70 2.71
C VAL A 61 7.82 10.02 2.53
N TYR A 62 6.64 9.98 1.92
CA TYR A 62 5.89 11.16 1.50
C TYR A 62 4.49 11.22 2.10
N ASP A 63 3.93 12.43 2.16
CA ASP A 63 2.62 12.67 2.75
C ASP A 63 1.47 12.07 1.90
N PRO A 64 0.53 11.32 2.49
CA PRO A 64 -0.63 10.76 1.81
C PRO A 64 -1.74 11.76 1.47
N TYR A 65 -1.73 12.96 2.06
CA TYR A 65 -2.76 13.99 1.86
C TYR A 65 -2.34 15.08 0.87
N ASP A 66 -1.19 14.93 0.21
CA ASP A 66 -0.81 15.78 -0.93
C ASP A 66 -1.86 15.65 -2.05
N GLU A 67 -2.45 16.76 -2.48
CA GLU A 67 -3.65 16.79 -3.34
C GLU A 67 -3.49 15.94 -4.61
N ASN A 68 -2.28 15.89 -5.17
CA ASN A 68 -1.97 15.14 -6.38
C ASN A 68 -1.09 13.90 -6.15
N ASN A 69 -0.67 13.62 -4.91
CA ASN A 69 0.31 12.60 -4.56
C ASN A 69 1.54 12.68 -5.49
N GLU A 70 2.13 13.86 -5.63
CA GLU A 70 3.26 14.12 -6.54
C GLU A 70 4.61 13.81 -5.90
N PHE A 71 4.62 13.26 -4.68
CA PHE A 71 5.83 12.93 -3.92
C PHE A 71 6.71 14.16 -3.69
N LYS A 72 6.08 15.32 -3.42
CA LYS A 72 6.77 16.59 -3.20
C LYS A 72 7.05 16.88 -1.73
N MET A 73 6.17 16.42 -0.83
CA MET A 73 6.29 16.65 0.61
C MET A 73 6.75 15.40 1.32
N GLU A 74 8.00 15.41 1.81
CA GLU A 74 8.56 14.34 2.63
C GLU A 74 7.94 14.39 4.04
N THR A 75 7.60 13.23 4.60
CA THR A 75 7.07 13.07 5.96
C THR A 75 8.17 12.52 6.88
N THR A 76 8.21 12.98 8.13
CA THR A 76 9.12 12.46 9.15
C THR A 76 8.59 11.19 9.84
N LYS A 77 9.51 10.38 10.38
CA LYS A 77 9.20 9.13 11.10
C LYS A 77 8.17 9.32 12.21
N GLU A 78 8.26 10.42 12.95
CA GLU A 78 7.36 10.74 14.06
C GLU A 78 5.90 10.93 13.61
N GLU A 79 5.69 11.56 12.46
CA GLU A 79 4.35 11.77 11.91
C GLU A 79 3.76 10.47 11.37
N VAL A 80 4.59 9.59 10.81
CA VAL A 80 4.17 8.23 10.43
C VAL A 80 3.74 7.42 11.66
N ASP A 81 4.50 7.46 12.75
CA ASP A 81 4.16 6.76 14.00
C ASP A 81 2.86 7.29 14.61
N LYS A 82 2.67 8.61 14.59
CA LYS A 82 1.42 9.24 15.02
C LYS A 82 0.22 8.79 14.19
N ARG A 83 0.36 8.68 12.87
CA ARG A 83 -0.71 8.20 11.96
C ARG A 83 -1.00 6.71 12.10
N LEU A 84 0.03 5.91 12.37
CA LEU A 84 -0.14 4.49 12.69
C LEU A 84 -0.93 4.30 14.00
N GLY A 85 -0.95 5.33 14.86
CA GLY A 85 -1.64 5.31 16.15
C GLY A 85 -0.74 4.86 17.29
N VAL A 86 0.58 5.00 17.14
CA VAL A 86 1.53 4.78 18.23
C VAL A 86 1.21 5.81 19.31
N ARG A 87 0.55 5.36 20.37
CA ARG A 87 0.26 6.15 21.56
C ARG A 87 0.94 5.49 22.74
N MET A 88 1.47 6.33 23.62
CA MET A 88 1.83 5.90 24.96
C MET A 88 0.55 5.91 25.80
N ASP A 89 -0.23 4.83 25.73
CA ASP A 89 -1.37 4.70 26.61
C ASP A 89 -0.88 4.28 28.01
N THR A 90 -1.33 5.02 29.02
CA THR A 90 -1.04 4.70 30.41
C THR A 90 -2.17 3.81 30.91
N ILE A 91 -1.93 2.51 30.99
CA ILE A 91 -2.91 1.59 31.57
C ILE A 91 -2.58 1.46 33.05
N LEU A 92 -3.59 1.59 33.90
CA LEU A 92 -3.46 1.29 35.32
C LEU A 92 -3.42 -0.23 35.46
N VAL A 93 -2.29 -0.76 35.89
CA VAL A 93 -2.12 -2.20 36.16
C VAL A 93 -1.86 -2.36 37.64
N GLU A 94 -2.51 -3.33 38.27
CA GLU A 94 -2.27 -3.66 39.67
C GLU A 94 -0.85 -4.20 39.85
N ASP A 95 -0.15 -3.70 40.87
CA ASP A 95 1.22 -4.10 41.17
C ASP A 95 1.24 -5.58 41.64
N PRO A 96 2.04 -6.47 41.01
CA PRO A 96 2.15 -7.87 41.44
C PRO A 96 2.65 -8.04 42.88
N ASP A 97 3.41 -7.07 43.39
CA ASP A 97 4.03 -7.14 44.71
C ASP A 97 3.18 -6.52 45.84
N ASN A 98 2.13 -5.76 45.51
CA ASN A 98 1.29 -5.09 46.50
C ASN A 98 -0.18 -5.01 46.06
N PRO A 99 -1.02 -5.98 46.44
CA PRO A 99 -2.42 -6.03 46.01
C PRO A 99 -3.20 -4.83 46.59
N GLY A 100 -3.65 -3.93 45.71
CA GLY A 100 -4.44 -2.73 46.05
C GLY A 100 -3.82 -1.39 45.65
N GLN A 101 -2.57 -1.34 45.18
CA GLN A 101 -2.00 -0.15 44.54
C GLN A 101 -2.07 -0.26 43.01
N MET A 102 -2.81 0.65 42.38
CA MET A 102 -2.80 0.80 40.93
C MET A 102 -1.55 1.59 40.53
N VAL A 103 -0.60 0.92 39.88
CA VAL A 103 0.58 1.57 39.31
C VAL A 103 0.29 1.89 37.85
N LYS A 104 0.64 3.11 37.43
CA LYS A 104 0.58 3.52 36.03
C LYS A 104 1.64 2.74 35.24
N LYS A 105 1.23 1.65 34.60
CA LYS A 105 2.10 0.93 33.66
C LYS A 105 1.91 1.56 32.29
N ILE A 106 2.97 2.15 31.76
CA ILE A 106 2.97 2.67 30.39
C ILE A 106 2.94 1.46 29.46
N SER A 107 1.79 1.13 28.88
CA SER A 107 1.73 0.19 27.77
C SER A 107 2.12 0.97 26.52
N LYS A 108 3.35 0.77 26.05
CA LYS A 108 3.73 1.26 24.73
C LYS A 108 3.02 0.35 23.72
N ILE A 109 1.95 0.85 23.10
CA ILE A 109 1.41 0.22 21.90
C ILE A 109 2.54 0.28 20.88
N THR A 110 3.16 -0.87 20.62
CA THR A 110 4.35 -0.91 19.79
C THR A 110 3.92 -0.92 18.34
N ARG A 111 4.76 -0.36 17.46
CA ARG A 111 4.58 -0.39 16.01
C ARG A 111 4.16 -1.79 15.52
N ASN A 112 4.80 -2.83 16.07
CA ASN A 112 4.55 -4.27 15.83
C ASN A 112 3.09 -4.72 16.03
N ASP A 113 2.39 -4.16 17.02
CA ASP A 113 0.99 -4.52 17.30
C ASP A 113 0.03 -3.86 16.29
N LEU A 114 0.39 -2.67 15.83
CA LEU A 114 -0.44 -1.86 14.93
C LEU A 114 -0.34 -2.27 13.45
N ILE A 115 0.72 -2.99 13.05
CA ILE A 115 0.81 -3.52 11.67
C ILE A 115 -0.35 -4.46 11.37
N GLN A 116 -0.90 -5.15 12.38
CA GLN A 116 -2.08 -5.99 12.19
C GLN A 116 -3.30 -5.20 11.69
N ASN A 117 -3.37 -3.90 12.01
CA ASN A 117 -4.44 -3.00 11.57
C ASN A 117 -4.24 -2.50 10.13
N VAL A 118 -3.07 -2.73 9.52
CA VAL A 118 -2.84 -2.42 8.11
C VAL A 118 -3.46 -3.52 7.25
N LYS A 119 -4.62 -3.21 6.66
CA LYS A 119 -5.42 -4.18 5.89
C LYS A 119 -5.48 -3.87 4.40
N GLN A 120 -5.03 -2.70 3.97
CA GLN A 120 -5.08 -2.27 2.59
C GLN A 120 -3.77 -1.62 2.16
N ILE A 121 -3.45 -1.73 0.88
CA ILE A 121 -2.32 -1.04 0.25
C ILE A 121 -2.85 -0.33 -0.99
N ASN A 122 -2.67 0.99 -1.04
CA ASN A 122 -2.93 1.77 -2.23
C ASN A 122 -1.68 1.80 -3.11
N ILE A 123 -1.88 1.64 -4.42
CA ILE A 123 -0.82 1.69 -5.42
C ILE A 123 -1.18 2.76 -6.44
N LYS A 124 -0.22 3.60 -6.79
CA LYS A 124 -0.31 4.55 -7.90
C LYS A 124 0.45 3.96 -9.09
N GLU A 125 -0.23 3.72 -10.19
CA GLU A 125 0.33 3.12 -11.41
C GLU A 125 0.15 4.05 -12.61
N LYS A 126 1.15 4.08 -13.50
CA LYS A 126 1.06 4.70 -14.82
C LYS A 126 0.95 3.60 -15.87
N TRP A 127 -0.17 3.60 -16.56
CA TRP A 127 -0.43 2.79 -17.74
C TRP A 127 -0.05 3.63 -18.96
N PHE A 128 0.75 3.09 -19.86
CA PHE A 128 1.13 3.80 -21.08
C PHE A 128 1.36 2.84 -22.23
N PHE A 129 1.05 3.31 -23.44
CA PHE A 129 1.28 2.55 -24.66
C PHE A 129 2.60 2.98 -25.28
N ASP A 130 3.54 2.04 -25.41
CA ASP A 130 4.85 2.27 -26.02
C ASP A 130 4.78 1.93 -27.51
N LYS A 131 5.02 2.93 -28.37
CA LYS A 131 5.00 2.76 -29.82
C LYS A 131 6.00 1.72 -30.31
N ASN A 132 7.17 1.63 -29.69
CA ASN A 132 8.25 0.77 -30.19
C ASN A 132 7.93 -0.71 -29.98
N TYR A 133 7.30 -1.04 -28.85
CA TYR A 133 6.92 -2.40 -28.51
C TYR A 133 5.49 -2.74 -28.91
N SER A 134 4.67 -1.72 -29.27
CA SER A 134 3.23 -1.86 -29.55
C SER A 134 2.46 -2.57 -28.43
N THR A 135 2.98 -2.51 -27.21
CA THR A 135 2.41 -3.18 -26.03
C THR A 135 2.05 -2.14 -24.99
N LEU A 136 0.96 -2.37 -24.26
CA LEU A 136 0.67 -1.59 -23.09
C LEU A 136 1.62 -2.00 -21.95
N GLN A 137 2.31 -1.01 -21.37
CA GLN A 137 3.19 -1.19 -20.23
C GLN A 137 2.62 -0.50 -19.00
N VAL A 138 2.90 -1.08 -17.83
CA VAL A 138 2.49 -0.56 -16.53
C VAL A 138 3.73 -0.30 -15.69
N ARG A 139 3.81 0.91 -15.11
CA ARG A 139 4.84 1.28 -14.16
C ARG A 139 4.22 1.68 -12.84
N ILE A 140 4.65 1.03 -11.77
CA ILE A 140 4.27 1.43 -10.42
C ILE A 140 5.08 2.68 -10.06
N ILE A 141 4.38 3.74 -9.66
CA ILE A 141 4.97 5.01 -9.25
C ILE A 141 5.18 5.00 -7.74
N GLY A 142 4.20 4.50 -6.97
CA GLY A 142 4.32 4.45 -5.53
C GLY A 142 3.36 3.50 -4.85
N ILE A 143 3.68 3.21 -3.59
CA ILE A 143 2.97 2.31 -2.70
C ILE A 143 2.61 3.08 -1.43
N CYS A 144 1.40 2.89 -0.93
CA CYS A 144 0.91 3.51 0.30
C CYS A 144 0.17 2.49 1.17
N PRO A 145 0.73 2.10 2.33
CA PRO A 145 0.01 1.29 3.31
C PRO A 145 -1.15 2.09 3.95
N VAL A 146 -2.29 1.42 4.14
CA VAL A 146 -3.51 2.00 4.72
C VAL A 146 -3.94 1.18 5.93
N SER A 147 -4.01 1.84 7.09
CA SER A 147 -4.55 1.24 8.30
C SER A 147 -6.07 1.38 8.35
N ILE A 148 -6.72 0.32 8.82
CA ILE A 148 -8.16 0.30 9.09
C ILE A 148 -8.31 0.07 10.58
N THR A 149 -8.72 1.11 11.29
CA THR A 149 -8.97 1.05 12.73
C THR A 149 -10.45 1.29 13.01
N PRO A 150 -11.05 0.61 13.99
CA PRO A 150 -12.39 0.97 14.43
C PRO A 150 -12.35 2.39 14.98
N ARG A 151 -13.34 3.19 14.61
CA ARG A 151 -13.56 4.50 15.22
C ARG A 151 -13.85 4.28 16.69
N LEU A 152 -13.18 5.03 17.54
CA LEU A 152 -13.43 5.07 18.97
C LEU A 152 -14.31 6.28 19.26
N ASP A 153 -15.36 6.09 20.05
CA ASP A 153 -16.15 7.18 20.61
C ASP A 153 -15.32 7.96 21.66
N GLU A 154 -15.82 9.12 22.10
CA GLU A 154 -15.19 9.94 23.16
C GLU A 154 -14.99 9.16 24.49
N GLN A 155 -15.71 8.05 24.66
CA GLN A 155 -15.58 7.12 25.80
C GLN A 155 -14.67 5.90 25.53
N GLY A 156 -13.99 5.84 24.38
CA GLY A 156 -13.05 4.76 24.05
C GLY A 156 -13.69 3.45 23.59
N ASN A 157 -15.01 3.43 23.36
CA ASN A 157 -15.72 2.25 22.83
C ASN A 157 -15.68 2.25 21.28
N PRO A 158 -15.52 1.08 20.63
CA PRO A 158 -15.54 0.98 19.17
C PRO A 158 -16.96 1.21 18.62
N THR A 159 -17.14 2.29 17.84
CA THR A 159 -18.44 2.75 17.30
C THR A 159 -18.97 1.87 16.15
N GLY A 160 -18.35 0.73 15.84
CA GLY A 160 -18.73 -0.10 14.68
C GLY A 160 -18.37 0.48 13.31
N ASP A 161 -18.15 1.80 13.21
CA ASP A 161 -17.60 2.47 12.04
C ASP A 161 -16.09 2.25 11.93
N TYR A 162 -15.59 1.98 10.73
CA TYR A 162 -14.15 1.85 10.46
C TYR A 162 -13.59 3.13 9.84
N ARG A 163 -12.45 3.60 10.37
CA ARG A 163 -11.69 4.69 9.78
C ARG A 163 -10.52 4.12 8.95
N THR A 164 -10.47 4.49 7.68
CA THR A 164 -9.33 4.22 6.80
C THR A 164 -8.35 5.38 6.91
N ILE A 165 -7.12 5.11 7.36
CA ILE A 165 -6.06 6.11 7.49
C ILE A 165 -4.90 5.71 6.58
N PRO A 166 -4.64 6.45 5.49
CA PRO A 166 -3.42 6.24 4.73
C PRO A 166 -2.22 6.70 5.57
N LEU A 167 -1.19 5.87 5.65
CA LEU A 167 -0.05 6.14 6.51
C LEU A 167 0.95 7.08 5.84
N PHE A 168 1.46 6.63 4.69
CA PHE A 168 2.46 7.35 3.91
C PHE A 168 2.62 6.78 2.50
N TRP A 169 3.16 7.58 1.58
CA TRP A 169 3.58 7.15 0.25
C TRP A 169 5.07 6.84 0.20
N VAL A 170 5.42 5.79 -0.52
CA VAL A 170 6.79 5.45 -0.89
C VAL A 170 6.92 5.52 -2.40
N TYR A 171 7.98 6.17 -2.87
CA TYR A 171 8.31 6.17 -4.29
C TYR A 171 8.87 4.80 -4.69
N TYR A 172 8.16 4.11 -5.58
CA TYR A 172 8.45 2.71 -5.91
C TYR A 172 9.86 2.53 -6.47
N PRO A 173 10.36 3.36 -7.42
CA PRO A 173 11.72 3.25 -7.96
C PRO A 173 12.82 3.25 -6.89
N ASP A 174 12.68 4.06 -5.85
CA ASP A 174 13.67 4.13 -4.75
C ASP A 174 13.59 2.89 -3.86
N ALA A 175 12.38 2.38 -3.63
CA ALA A 175 12.16 1.17 -2.83
C ALA A 175 12.54 -0.13 -3.55
N ARG A 176 12.80 -0.12 -4.87
CA ARG A 176 13.02 -1.38 -5.63
C ARG A 176 14.21 -2.19 -5.13
N ASN A 177 15.29 -1.53 -4.71
CA ASN A 177 16.46 -2.24 -4.18
C ASN A 177 16.14 -2.98 -2.88
N LEU A 178 15.38 -2.32 -2.00
CA LEU A 178 14.87 -2.89 -0.74
C LEU A 178 13.88 -4.04 -0.99
N LEU A 179 12.94 -3.86 -1.93
CA LEU A 179 11.95 -4.87 -2.27
C LEU A 179 12.56 -6.10 -2.98
N ALA A 180 13.64 -5.91 -3.73
CA ALA A 180 14.34 -6.98 -4.42
C ALA A 180 15.34 -7.74 -3.54
N SER A 181 15.71 -7.21 -2.37
CA SER A 181 16.58 -7.90 -1.40
C SER A 181 15.81 -8.79 -0.44
N HIS A 182 14.50 -8.57 -0.29
CA HIS A 182 13.65 -9.30 0.64
C HIS A 182 12.68 -10.24 -0.07
N GLU A 183 12.52 -11.42 0.50
CA GLU A 183 11.71 -12.49 -0.05
C GLU A 183 10.29 -12.48 0.54
N VAL A 184 9.32 -12.80 -0.30
CA VAL A 184 7.91 -12.89 0.05
C VAL A 184 7.60 -14.28 0.61
N PHE A 185 6.69 -14.34 1.59
CA PHE A 185 6.17 -15.61 2.06
C PHE A 185 5.39 -16.36 0.97
N ASN A 186 5.86 -17.57 0.63
CA ASN A 186 5.20 -18.46 -0.32
C ASN A 186 4.48 -19.61 0.41
N ARG A 187 3.15 -19.67 0.27
CA ARG A 187 2.33 -20.69 0.94
C ARG A 187 2.47 -22.11 0.34
N HIS A 188 2.86 -22.21 -0.93
CA HIS A 188 2.84 -23.49 -1.65
C HIS A 188 4.22 -24.14 -1.73
N ASN A 189 5.28 -23.34 -1.64
CA ASN A 189 6.64 -23.83 -1.82
C ASN A 189 7.63 -22.93 -1.08
N ASP A 190 8.16 -23.42 0.05
CA ASP A 190 9.20 -22.73 0.81
C ASP A 190 10.56 -22.71 0.10
N ALA A 191 10.78 -23.54 -0.93
CA ALA A 191 12.01 -23.56 -1.71
C ALA A 191 11.99 -22.56 -2.87
N GLN A 192 10.81 -22.11 -3.31
CA GLN A 192 10.69 -21.09 -4.35
C GLN A 192 10.50 -19.73 -3.69
N ASN A 193 11.60 -19.02 -3.54
CA ASN A 193 11.61 -17.65 -3.05
C ASN A 193 11.32 -16.70 -4.22
N VAL A 194 10.37 -15.79 -4.00
CA VAL A 194 10.04 -14.70 -4.93
C VAL A 194 10.25 -13.40 -4.17
N SER A 195 10.95 -12.42 -4.77
CA SER A 195 11.15 -11.12 -4.12
C SER A 195 9.88 -10.26 -4.18
N PHE A 196 9.78 -9.25 -3.31
CA PHE A 196 8.64 -8.32 -3.37
C PHE A 196 8.61 -7.58 -4.71
N ASP A 197 9.76 -7.17 -5.23
CA ASP A 197 9.86 -6.49 -6.53
C ASP A 197 9.35 -7.39 -7.68
N ASP A 198 9.71 -8.68 -7.68
CA ASP A 198 9.23 -9.62 -8.71
C ASP A 198 7.72 -9.83 -8.66
N LEU A 199 7.14 -9.89 -7.45
CA LEU A 199 5.69 -10.03 -7.26
C LEU A 199 4.93 -8.84 -7.86
N PHE A 200 5.41 -7.62 -7.58
CA PHE A 200 4.81 -6.40 -8.10
C PHE A 200 5.00 -6.26 -9.62
N MET A 201 6.19 -6.60 -10.12
CA MET A 201 6.50 -6.61 -11.55
C MET A 201 5.64 -7.60 -12.34
N GLN A 202 5.47 -8.81 -11.81
CA GLN A 202 4.61 -9.83 -12.40
C GLN A 202 3.13 -9.60 -12.11
N ARG A 203 2.79 -8.54 -11.38
CA ARG A 203 1.41 -8.18 -10.97
C ARG A 203 0.66 -9.34 -10.30
N ARG A 204 1.35 -10.14 -9.49
CA ARG A 204 0.78 -11.30 -8.78
C ARG A 204 0.03 -10.86 -7.51
N PHE A 205 -0.95 -9.98 -7.69
CA PHE A 205 -1.83 -9.47 -6.64
C PHE A 205 -3.22 -9.18 -7.19
N ASP A 206 -4.23 -9.31 -6.34
CA ASP A 206 -5.59 -8.88 -6.64
C ASP A 206 -5.80 -7.43 -6.17
N SER A 207 -6.49 -6.64 -6.99
CA SER A 207 -6.72 -5.21 -6.71
C SER A 207 -7.92 -4.66 -7.46
N TYR A 208 -8.58 -3.68 -6.88
CA TYR A 208 -9.63 -2.91 -7.52
C TYR A 208 -9.19 -1.46 -7.71
N ILE A 209 -9.70 -0.81 -8.76
CA ILE A 209 -9.42 0.59 -9.07
C ILE A 209 -10.36 1.44 -8.21
N TYR A 210 -9.83 2.45 -7.51
CA TYR A 210 -10.65 3.38 -6.72
C TYR A 210 -10.59 4.82 -7.23
N ARG A 211 -9.60 5.13 -8.07
CA ARG A 211 -9.42 6.45 -8.69
C ARG A 211 -8.68 6.30 -10.02
N GLU A 212 -9.02 7.15 -10.98
CA GLU A 212 -8.31 7.28 -12.24
C GLU A 212 -8.05 8.74 -12.56
N THR A 213 -7.07 9.01 -13.41
CA THR A 213 -6.88 10.35 -13.95
C THR A 213 -7.97 10.67 -14.95
N ASN A 214 -8.67 11.76 -14.70
CA ASN A 214 -9.77 12.26 -15.50
C ASN A 214 -9.72 13.80 -15.50
N VAL A 215 -10.25 14.42 -16.57
CA VAL A 215 -10.41 15.86 -16.76
C VAL A 215 -11.13 16.52 -15.57
N TYR A 216 -11.96 15.75 -14.85
CA TYR A 216 -12.65 16.18 -13.63
C TYR A 216 -11.79 16.08 -12.36
N ASN A 217 -10.55 16.58 -12.39
CA ASN A 217 -9.65 16.64 -11.22
C ASN A 217 -9.43 15.28 -10.52
N ASN A 218 -9.13 14.21 -11.28
CA ASN A 218 -8.81 12.88 -10.73
C ASN A 218 -9.86 12.36 -9.71
N ARG A 219 -11.15 12.56 -10.01
CA ARG A 219 -12.25 12.24 -9.11
C ARG A 219 -12.23 10.77 -8.64
N LEU A 220 -12.44 10.58 -7.34
CA LEU A 220 -12.59 9.26 -6.70
C LEU A 220 -13.85 8.55 -7.22
N ILE A 221 -13.76 7.25 -7.50
CA ILE A 221 -14.91 6.45 -7.93
C ILE A 221 -16.03 6.47 -6.88
N SER A 222 -15.66 6.43 -5.59
CA SER A 222 -16.58 6.49 -4.46
C SER A 222 -17.42 7.77 -4.39
N SER A 223 -17.02 8.83 -5.09
CA SER A 223 -17.76 10.10 -5.09
C SER A 223 -18.93 10.13 -6.08
N TYR A 224 -19.07 9.12 -6.94
CA TYR A 224 -20.19 9.02 -7.89
C TYR A 224 -20.79 7.62 -7.99
N ALA A 225 -20.10 6.57 -7.54
CA ALA A 225 -20.61 5.21 -7.45
C ALA A 225 -20.49 4.69 -6.01
N ARG A 226 -21.52 4.03 -5.48
CA ARG A 226 -21.53 3.50 -4.10
C ARG A 226 -21.63 1.98 -4.09
N GLY A 227 -20.88 1.33 -3.20
CA GLY A 227 -20.97 -0.11 -2.95
C GLY A 227 -20.68 -0.93 -4.21
N VAL A 228 -21.66 -1.70 -4.66
CA VAL A 228 -21.55 -2.60 -5.83
C VAL A 228 -21.28 -1.81 -7.11
N ASP A 229 -21.85 -0.62 -7.25
CA ASP A 229 -21.65 0.22 -8.43
C ASP A 229 -20.19 0.67 -8.57
N ALA A 230 -19.49 0.86 -7.45
CA ALA A 230 -18.07 1.21 -7.48
C ALA A 230 -17.21 0.05 -7.99
N LEU A 231 -17.63 -1.20 -7.72
CA LEU A 231 -16.96 -2.38 -8.26
C LEU A 231 -17.20 -2.53 -9.76
N TYR A 232 -18.44 -2.31 -10.22
CA TYR A 232 -18.74 -2.31 -11.66
C TYR A 232 -17.99 -1.21 -12.40
N GLU A 233 -17.87 -0.03 -11.81
CA GLU A 233 -17.11 1.07 -12.40
C GLU A 233 -15.61 0.77 -12.46
N SER A 234 -15.05 0.15 -11.41
CA SER A 234 -13.68 -0.36 -11.44
C SER A 234 -13.48 -1.36 -12.58
N GLU A 235 -14.40 -2.30 -12.78
CA GLU A 235 -14.33 -3.27 -13.89
C GLU A 235 -14.51 -2.58 -15.25
N ARG A 236 -15.38 -1.57 -15.35
CA ARG A 236 -15.56 -0.76 -16.56
C ARG A 236 -14.27 -0.06 -16.98
N ILE A 237 -13.57 0.58 -16.03
CA ILE A 237 -12.29 1.26 -16.30
C ILE A 237 -11.23 0.25 -16.72
N LYS A 238 -11.16 -0.90 -16.04
CA LYS A 238 -10.24 -1.98 -16.39
C LYS A 238 -10.50 -2.52 -17.81
N ASN A 239 -11.76 -2.76 -18.15
CA ASN A 239 -12.17 -3.21 -19.49
C ASN A 239 -11.91 -2.14 -20.55
N PHE A 240 -12.10 -0.86 -20.23
CA PHE A 240 -11.76 0.24 -21.12
C PHE A 240 -10.27 0.25 -21.47
N ILE A 241 -9.40 0.08 -20.47
CA ILE A 241 -7.94 0.03 -20.69
C ILE A 241 -7.56 -1.19 -21.53
N PHE A 242 -8.19 -2.35 -21.30
CA PHE A 242 -7.95 -3.57 -22.05
C PHE A 242 -8.44 -3.48 -23.51
N ASN A 243 -9.65 -2.96 -23.73
CA ASN A 243 -10.20 -2.77 -25.07
C ASN A 243 -9.40 -1.72 -25.85
N PHE A 244 -8.96 -0.64 -25.19
CA PHE A 244 -8.10 0.37 -25.82
C PHE A 244 -6.78 -0.24 -26.31
N GLU A 245 -6.21 -1.20 -25.56
CA GLU A 245 -5.07 -1.96 -26.04
C GLU A 245 -5.47 -2.75 -27.30
N HIS A 246 -6.54 -3.54 -27.25
CA HIS A 246 -6.99 -4.35 -28.39
C HIS A 246 -7.28 -3.55 -29.67
N ASP A 247 -7.95 -2.41 -29.54
CA ASP A 247 -8.30 -1.53 -30.66
C ASP A 247 -7.05 -0.95 -31.36
N LEU A 248 -5.94 -0.79 -30.62
CA LEU A 248 -4.65 -0.36 -31.18
C LEU A 248 -3.94 -1.49 -31.95
N TRP A 249 -4.32 -2.75 -31.76
CA TRP A 249 -3.81 -3.91 -32.51
C TRP A 249 -4.60 -4.21 -33.78
N GLU A 250 -5.87 -3.78 -33.89
CA GLU A 250 -6.72 -4.07 -35.06
C GLU A 250 -6.43 -3.19 -36.29
N TYR A 251 -5.41 -2.33 -36.26
CA TYR A 251 -4.99 -1.45 -37.36
C TYR A 251 -3.55 -1.71 -37.81
#